data_AF-A0A401GGV3-F1
#
_entry.id   AF-A0A401GGV3-F1
#
_cell.length_a   1.000
_cell.length_b   1.000
_cell.length_c   1.000
_cell.angle_alpha   90.00
_cell.angle_beta   90.00
_cell.angle_gamma   90.00
#
_symmetry.space_group_name_H-M   'P 1'
#
loop_
_entity.id
_entity.type
_entity.pdbx_description
1 polymer ?
#
loop_
_entity_poly.entity_id
_entity_poly.type
_entity_poly.pdbx_seq_one_letter_code
_entity_poly.pdbx_strand_id
1 'polypeptide(L)'
;MAQMVHIAGAETALAMWEQLRTVKEQRGQHGILALCRRFYRMQAKEEDNISNHITQLRQIQEQLHLMGKVVSDEDFRLILATSLPESWDSFLSSYFGAEGTDNVRPQLTSQELIAIILDENR
;
A
#
# COMPACT_ATOMS: atom_id res chain seq x y z
N MET A 1 -0.76 18.56 53.09
CA MET A 1 -0.47 19.29 51.83
C MET A 1 0.25 18.37 50.83
N ALA A 2 -0.35 17.25 50.43
CA ALA A 2 0.28 16.28 49.53
C ALA A 2 -0.37 16.19 48.13
N GLN A 3 -1.51 16.86 47.89
CA GLN A 3 -2.22 16.77 46.60
C GLN A 3 -1.73 17.75 45.52
N MET A 4 -1.08 18.87 45.86
CA MET A 4 -0.69 19.88 44.86
C MET A 4 0.51 19.46 43.99
N VAL A 5 1.40 18.59 44.50
CA VAL A 5 2.59 18.14 43.74
C VAL A 5 2.22 17.11 42.67
N HIS A 6 1.19 16.28 42.91
CA HIS A 6 0.73 15.29 41.93
C HIS A 6 0.05 15.92 40.70
N ILE A 7 -0.60 17.07 40.85
CA ILE A 7 -1.33 17.74 39.76
C ILE A 7 -0.35 18.43 38.79
N ALA A 8 0.67 19.13 39.30
CA ALA A 8 1.70 19.76 38.47
C ALA A 8 2.52 18.72 37.68
N GLY A 9 2.81 17.55 38.30
CA GLY A 9 3.45 16.41 37.64
C GLY A 9 2.57 15.72 36.60
N ALA A 10 1.25 15.70 36.80
CA ALA A 10 0.30 15.15 35.84
C ALA A 10 0.12 16.04 34.60
N GLU A 11 0.12 17.37 34.75
CA GLU A 11 0.15 18.30 33.61
C GLU A 11 1.43 18.13 32.77
N THR A 12 2.58 17.97 33.41
CA THR A 12 3.86 17.76 32.71
C THR A 12 3.95 16.37 32.08
N ALA A 13 3.45 15.32 32.73
CA ALA A 13 3.37 13.99 32.14
C ALA A 13 2.40 13.94 30.96
N LEU A 14 1.24 14.59 31.06
CA LEU A 14 0.27 14.72 29.97
C LEU A 14 0.87 15.52 28.80
N ALA A 15 1.51 16.66 29.07
CA ALA A 15 2.18 17.45 28.04
C ALA A 15 3.33 16.68 27.36
N MET A 16 4.15 15.96 28.13
CA MET A 16 5.19 15.06 27.58
C MET A 16 4.60 13.94 26.74
N TRP A 17 3.48 13.34 27.19
CA TRP A 17 2.78 12.30 26.43
C TRP A 17 2.21 12.83 25.12
N GLU A 18 1.57 14.00 25.12
CA GLU A 18 1.05 14.68 23.92
C GLU A 18 2.17 15.04 22.94
N GLN A 19 3.32 15.51 23.44
CA GLN A 19 4.48 15.82 22.62
C GLN A 19 5.11 14.55 22.01
N LEU A 20 5.23 13.47 22.80
CA LEU A 20 5.67 12.16 22.31
C LEU A 20 4.70 11.60 21.26
N ARG A 21 3.38 11.72 21.49
CA ARG A 21 2.34 11.33 20.55
C ARG A 21 2.49 12.09 19.25
N THR A 22 2.61 13.42 19.32
CA THR A 22 2.79 14.30 18.15
C THR A 22 4.03 13.91 17.35
N VAL A 23 5.18 13.72 18.00
CA VAL A 23 6.43 13.33 17.30
C VAL A 23 6.32 11.93 16.69
N LYS A 24 5.70 10.97 17.37
CA LYS A 24 5.50 9.60 16.87
C LYS A 24 4.51 9.56 15.70
N GLU A 25 3.40 10.29 15.80
CA GLU A 25 2.42 10.46 14.71
C GLU A 25 3.03 11.14 13.50
N GLN A 26 3.79 12.22 13.69
CA GLN A 26 4.52 12.88 12.60
C GLN A 26 5.49 11.92 11.91
N ARG A 27 6.28 11.14 12.68
CA ARG A 27 7.16 10.10 12.10
C ARG A 27 6.36 9.02 11.38
N GLY A 28 5.19 8.65 11.90
CA GLY A 28 4.24 7.77 11.23
C GLY A 28 3.76 8.32 9.89
N GLN A 29 3.33 9.58 9.85
CA GLN A 29 2.87 10.26 8.63
C GLN A 29 3.99 10.40 7.58
N HIS A 30 5.22 10.72 8.01
CA HIS A 30 6.37 10.74 7.12
C HIS A 30 6.68 9.34 6.54
N GLY A 31 6.57 8.30 7.36
CA GLY A 31 6.72 6.91 6.92
C GLY A 31 5.65 6.48 5.92
N ILE A 32 4.38 6.81 6.18
CA ILE A 32 3.27 6.57 5.26
C ILE A 32 3.52 7.28 3.93
N LEU A 33 3.93 8.55 3.96
CA LEU A 33 4.25 9.30 2.74
C LEU A 33 5.40 8.66 1.96
N ALA A 34 6.46 8.22 2.63
CA ALA A 34 7.59 7.54 2.00
C ALA A 34 7.17 6.22 1.34
N LEU A 35 6.36 5.41 2.03
CA LEU A 35 5.81 4.17 1.48
C LEU A 35 4.85 4.43 0.32
N CYS A 36 3.94 5.39 0.43
CA CYS A 36 3.07 5.77 -0.69
C CYS A 36 3.89 6.22 -1.90
N ARG A 37 4.92 7.06 -1.71
CA ARG A 37 5.81 7.47 -2.81
C ARG A 37 6.48 6.28 -3.48
N ARG A 38 6.94 5.31 -2.70
CA ARG A 38 7.53 4.08 -3.24
C ARG A 38 6.48 3.24 -3.97
N PHE A 39 5.30 3.07 -3.37
CA PHE A 39 4.19 2.28 -3.90
C PHE A 39 3.74 2.78 -5.28
N TYR A 40 3.50 4.09 -5.43
CA TYR A 40 3.02 4.68 -6.68
C TYR A 40 4.11 4.86 -7.76
N ARG A 41 5.40 4.76 -7.40
CA ARG A 41 6.53 4.98 -8.35
C ARG A 41 7.28 3.69 -8.67
N MET A 42 6.93 2.59 -8.03
CA MET A 42 7.55 1.30 -8.26
C MET A 42 7.08 0.81 -9.63
N GLN A 43 8.04 0.65 -10.55
CA GLN A 43 7.85 0.11 -11.89
C GLN A 43 8.89 -0.97 -12.12
N ALA A 44 8.46 -2.10 -12.66
CA ALA A 44 9.34 -3.16 -13.13
C ALA A 44 9.88 -2.79 -14.50
N LYS A 45 11.11 -3.20 -14.76
CA LYS A 45 11.71 -3.18 -16.09
C LYS A 45 11.52 -4.52 -16.79
N GLU A 46 11.72 -4.52 -18.10
CA GLU A 46 11.65 -5.74 -18.93
C GLU A 46 12.62 -6.85 -18.47
N GLU A 47 13.74 -6.48 -17.84
CA GLU A 47 14.75 -7.39 -17.32
C GLU A 47 14.50 -7.82 -15.86
N ASP A 48 13.54 -7.20 -15.18
CA ASP A 48 13.27 -7.47 -13.77
C ASP A 48 12.47 -8.76 -13.58
N ASN A 49 12.73 -9.46 -12.48
CA ASN A 49 11.91 -10.59 -12.10
C ASN A 49 10.54 -10.10 -11.60
N ILE A 50 9.51 -10.32 -12.42
CA ILE A 50 8.13 -9.88 -12.14
C ILE A 50 7.61 -10.47 -10.82
N SER A 51 7.92 -11.74 -10.50
CA SER A 51 7.49 -12.35 -9.23
C SER A 51 8.07 -11.63 -8.00
N ASN A 52 9.34 -11.22 -8.06
CA ASN A 52 9.97 -10.44 -7.01
C ASN A 52 9.36 -9.03 -6.91
N HIS A 53 9.10 -8.38 -8.06
CA HIS A 53 8.44 -7.07 -8.10
C HIS A 53 7.05 -7.09 -7.45
N ILE A 54 6.21 -8.07 -7.81
CA ILE A 54 4.88 -8.26 -7.19
C ILE A 54 5.00 -8.47 -5.68
N THR A 55 5.98 -9.27 -5.25
CA THR A 55 6.23 -9.52 -3.83
C THR A 55 6.58 -8.23 -3.10
N GLN A 56 7.43 -7.37 -3.69
CA GLN A 56 7.77 -6.07 -3.11
C GLN A 56 6.57 -5.13 -3.03
N LEU A 57 5.72 -5.07 -4.07
CA LEU A 57 4.50 -4.26 -4.06
C LEU A 57 3.54 -4.71 -2.95
N ARG A 58 3.33 -6.02 -2.79
CA ARG A 58 2.50 -6.57 -1.72
C ARG A 58 3.04 -6.23 -0.34
N GLN A 59 4.36 -6.36 -0.13
CA GLN A 59 4.98 -5.98 1.14
C GLN A 59 4.76 -4.50 1.47
N ILE A 60 4.80 -3.60 0.48
CA ILE A 60 4.52 -2.17 0.70
C ILE A 60 3.04 -1.95 1.02
N GLN A 61 2.12 -2.64 0.34
CA GLN A 61 0.68 -2.58 0.63
C GLN A 61 0.39 -3.03 2.08
N GLU A 62 0.95 -4.16 2.50
CA GLU A 62 0.82 -4.69 3.87
C GLU A 62 1.36 -3.68 4.90
N GLN A 63 2.51 -3.06 4.63
CA GLN A 63 3.05 -2.02 5.52
C GLN A 63 2.14 -0.79 5.58
N LEU A 64 1.56 -0.36 4.46
CA LEU A 64 0.60 0.75 4.44
C LEU A 64 -0.65 0.41 5.27
N HIS A 65 -1.19 -0.81 5.14
CA HIS A 65 -2.32 -1.30 5.93
C HIS A 65 -2.00 -1.30 7.43
N LEU A 66 -0.82 -1.79 7.83
CA LEU A 66 -0.36 -1.78 9.22
C LEU A 66 -0.23 -0.36 9.79
N MET A 67 0.05 0.63 8.94
CA MET A 67 0.12 2.04 9.33
C MET A 67 -1.25 2.75 9.27
N GLY A 68 -2.34 2.01 9.05
CA GLY A 68 -3.72 2.53 9.00
C GLY A 68 -4.12 3.12 7.65
N LYS A 69 -3.28 2.99 6.61
CA LYS A 69 -3.59 3.41 5.24
C LYS A 69 -4.10 2.20 4.44
N VAL A 70 -5.41 2.01 4.42
CA VAL A 70 -6.01 0.91 3.64
C VAL A 70 -5.97 1.25 2.15
N VAL A 71 -5.35 0.36 1.38
CA VAL A 71 -5.38 0.35 -0.09
C VAL A 71 -6.47 -0.63 -0.52
N SER A 72 -7.42 -0.16 -1.35
CA SER A 72 -8.50 -1.03 -1.86
C SER A 72 -7.96 -2.09 -2.81
N ASP A 73 -8.73 -3.16 -3.03
CA ASP A 73 -8.36 -4.20 -3.99
C ASP A 73 -8.26 -3.64 -5.42
N GLU A 74 -9.20 -2.78 -5.79
CA GLU A 74 -9.24 -2.09 -7.08
C GLU A 74 -8.01 -1.18 -7.28
N ASP A 75 -7.67 -0.36 -6.28
CA ASP A 75 -6.48 0.50 -6.34
C ASP A 75 -5.21 -0.33 -6.49
N PHE A 76 -5.07 -1.40 -5.69
CA PHE A 76 -3.90 -2.25 -5.75
C PHE A 76 -3.79 -2.94 -7.11
N ARG A 77 -4.91 -3.39 -7.69
CA ARG A 77 -4.98 -4.00 -9.01
C ARG A 77 -4.53 -3.05 -10.12
N LEU A 78 -4.99 -1.80 -10.09
CA LEU A 78 -4.57 -0.76 -11.03
C LEU A 78 -3.09 -0.41 -10.88
N ILE A 79 -2.60 -0.32 -9.64
CA ILE A 79 -1.18 -0.06 -9.36
C ILE A 79 -0.33 -1.23 -9.83
N LEU A 80 -0.75 -2.46 -9.59
CA LEU A 80 -0.07 -3.66 -10.08
C LEU A 80 0.05 -3.62 -11.60
N ALA A 81 -1.05 -3.38 -12.31
CA ALA A 81 -1.07 -3.32 -13.76
C ALA A 81 -0.16 -2.21 -14.33
N THR A 82 -0.25 -1.00 -13.78
CA THR A 82 0.57 0.15 -14.22
C THR A 82 2.03 0.07 -13.78
N SER A 83 2.36 -0.84 -12.86
CA SER A 83 3.74 -1.07 -12.41
C SER A 83 4.49 -2.07 -13.27
N LEU A 84 3.81 -2.84 -14.12
CA LEU A 84 4.45 -3.80 -15.01
C LEU A 84 5.07 -3.09 -16.24
N PRO A 85 6.04 -3.72 -16.91
CA PRO A 85 6.64 -3.19 -18.13
C PRO A 85 5.61 -3.10 -19.28
N GLU A 86 5.89 -2.23 -20.26
CA GLU A 86 5.01 -2.01 -21.43
C GLU A 86 4.75 -3.30 -22.23
N SER A 87 5.66 -4.28 -22.20
CA SER A 87 5.43 -5.60 -22.82
C SER A 87 4.18 -6.32 -22.31
N TRP A 88 3.70 -5.98 -21.11
CA TRP A 88 2.49 -6.55 -20.50
C TRP A 88 1.20 -5.81 -20.89
N ASP A 89 1.27 -4.66 -21.57
CA ASP A 89 0.10 -3.84 -21.88
C ASP A 89 -0.96 -4.59 -22.70
N SER A 90 -0.53 -5.36 -23.71
CA SER A 90 -1.45 -6.15 -24.53
C SER A 90 -2.15 -7.25 -23.72
N PHE A 91 -1.45 -7.85 -22.76
CA PHE A 91 -2.00 -8.86 -21.88
C PHE A 91 -3.02 -8.23 -20.93
N LEU A 92 -2.63 -7.16 -20.22
CA LEU A 92 -3.47 -6.44 -19.27
C LEU A 92 -4.72 -5.84 -19.94
N SER A 93 -4.60 -5.30 -21.15
CA SER A 93 -5.73 -4.73 -21.91
C SER A 93 -6.87 -5.73 -22.13
N SER A 94 -6.56 -7.03 -22.30
CA SER A 94 -7.58 -8.07 -22.45
C SER A 94 -8.38 -8.33 -21.17
N TYR A 95 -7.75 -8.14 -20.00
CA TYR A 95 -8.38 -8.34 -18.70
C TYR A 95 -9.14 -7.09 -18.23
N PHE A 96 -8.58 -5.89 -18.42
CA PHE A 96 -9.26 -4.63 -18.05
C PHE A 96 -10.32 -4.20 -19.08
N GLY A 97 -10.16 -4.52 -20.36
CA GLY A 97 -11.11 -4.19 -21.42
C GLY A 97 -12.38 -5.04 -21.40
N ALA A 98 -12.32 -6.24 -20.83
CA ALA A 98 -13.47 -7.15 -20.70
C ALA A 98 -14.44 -6.78 -19.57
N GLU A 99 -14.07 -5.85 -18.68
CA GLU A 99 -14.90 -5.43 -17.53
C GLU A 99 -16.02 -4.44 -17.91
N GLY A 100 -16.06 -3.97 -19.17
CA GLY A 100 -16.96 -2.90 -19.62
C GLY A 100 -18.32 -3.31 -20.18
N THR A 101 -18.62 -4.59 -20.41
CA THR A 101 -19.83 -4.99 -21.16
C THR A 101 -20.80 -5.95 -20.46
N ASP A 102 -20.46 -6.56 -19.34
CA ASP A 102 -21.38 -7.47 -18.65
C ASP A 102 -21.16 -7.45 -17.14
N ASN A 103 -22.17 -6.97 -16.40
CA ASN A 103 -22.27 -7.00 -14.94
C ASN A 103 -22.39 -8.43 -14.35
N VAL A 104 -21.89 -9.44 -15.07
CA VAL A 104 -22.10 -10.87 -14.82
C VAL A 104 -20.78 -11.57 -14.45
N ARG A 105 -19.62 -11.00 -14.79
CA ARG A 105 -18.33 -11.56 -14.35
C ARG A 105 -17.94 -10.99 -12.97
N PRO A 106 -17.54 -11.83 -12.00
CA PRO A 106 -16.93 -11.31 -10.79
C PRO A 106 -15.70 -10.48 -11.20
N GLN A 107 -15.59 -9.27 -10.65
CA GLN A 107 -14.43 -8.41 -10.88
C GLN A 107 -13.18 -9.22 -10.49
N LEU A 108 -12.21 -9.30 -11.40
CA LEU A 108 -10.96 -10.02 -11.17
C LEU A 108 -10.28 -9.39 -9.95
N THR A 109 -10.09 -10.17 -8.89
CA THR A 109 -9.45 -9.69 -7.66
C THR A 109 -7.96 -9.47 -7.87
N SER A 110 -7.32 -8.65 -7.04
CA SER A 110 -5.86 -8.48 -7.07
C SER A 110 -5.11 -9.81 -6.92
N GLN A 111 -5.65 -10.76 -6.15
CA GLN A 111 -5.04 -12.06 -5.92
C GLN A 111 -5.08 -12.93 -7.17
N GLU A 112 -6.21 -12.94 -7.88
CA GLU A 112 -6.35 -13.68 -9.14
C GLU A 112 -5.47 -13.08 -10.23
N LEU A 113 -5.40 -11.74 -10.33
CA LEU A 113 -4.50 -11.07 -11.26
C LEU A 113 -3.02 -11.45 -10.99
N ILE A 114 -2.61 -11.50 -9.72
CA ILE A 114 -1.25 -11.95 -9.36
C ILE A 114 -1.02 -13.40 -9.79
N ALA A 115 -1.98 -14.30 -9.54
CA ALA A 115 -1.85 -15.71 -9.92
C ALA A 115 -1.69 -15.87 -11.43
N ILE A 116 -2.48 -15.13 -12.20
CA ILE A 116 -2.43 -15.10 -13.67
C ILE A 116 -1.08 -14.57 -14.17
N ILE A 117 -0.58 -13.44 -13.62
CA ILE A 117 0.72 -12.88 -14.00
C ILE A 117 1.87 -13.85 -13.69
N LEU A 118 1.81 -14.53 -12.54
CA LEU A 118 2.84 -15.49 -12.14
C LEU A 118 2.85 -16.77 -13.00
N ASP A 119 1.69 -17.19 -13.52
CA ASP A 119 1.58 -18.31 -14.46
C ASP A 119 2.14 -17.95 -15.84
N GLU A 120 1.81 -16.75 -16.36
CA GLU A 120 2.32 -16.24 -17.64
C GLU A 120 3.85 -16.00 -17.61
N ASN A 121 4.40 -15.59 -16.47
CA ASN A 121 5.84 -15.33 -16.30
C ASN A 121 6.69 -16.61 -16.18
N ARG A 122 6.10 -17.81 -16.34
CA ARG A 122 6.78 -19.11 -16.16
C ARG A 122 7.35 -19.67 -17.46
#